data_AF-K7KGG5-F1
#
_entry.id   AF-K7KGG5-F1
#
_cell.length_a   1.000
_cell.length_b   1.000
_cell.length_c   1.000
_cell.angle_alpha   90.00
_cell.angle_beta   90.00
_cell.angle_gamma   90.00
#
_symmetry.space_group_name_H-M   'P 1'
#
loop_
_entity.id
_entity.type
_entity.pdbx_description
1 polymer ?
#
loop_
_entity_poly.entity_id
_entity_poly.type
_entity_poly.pdbx_seq_one_letter_code
_entity_poly.pdbx_strand_id
1 'polypeptide(L)'
;MKSPNVNELPGNPQFPQSTLKGSMEDFAKSLSGWSWEENKLFELALAVVDEQHPERWEVVAAMVGGEKSAGDVQEHYVILLEDLLVIESGKLDHTLGEVVPFVLVECKDSICLSDNDTSM
;
A
#
# COMPACT_ATOMS: atom_id res chain seq x y z
N MET A 1 -53.22 -12.07 31.77
CA MET A 1 -52.29 -11.17 31.05
C MET A 1 -51.47 -12.04 30.12
N LYS A 2 -51.54 -11.83 28.80
CA LYS A 2 -50.87 -12.65 27.78
C LYS A 2 -49.54 -11.97 27.44
N SER A 3 -48.43 -12.66 27.68
CA SER A 3 -47.09 -12.12 27.39
C SER A 3 -46.91 -11.94 25.88
N PRO A 4 -46.36 -10.80 25.41
CA PRO A 4 -45.97 -10.63 24.02
C PRO A 4 -44.77 -11.52 23.66
N ASN A 5 -44.77 -12.02 22.42
CA ASN A 5 -43.72 -12.81 21.80
C ASN A 5 -42.52 -11.91 21.43
N VAL A 6 -41.29 -12.39 21.63
CA VAL A 6 -40.03 -11.63 21.50
C VAL A 6 -39.39 -11.70 20.10
N ASN A 7 -40.09 -12.18 19.07
CA ASN A 7 -39.48 -12.44 17.76
C ASN A 7 -39.57 -11.30 16.73
N GLU A 8 -39.72 -10.04 17.14
CA GLU A 8 -39.72 -8.89 16.21
C GLU A 8 -38.60 -7.91 16.58
N LEU A 9 -37.35 -8.26 16.26
CA LEU A 9 -36.25 -7.31 16.16
C LEU A 9 -36.14 -6.84 14.70
N PRO A 10 -36.16 -5.51 14.45
CA PRO A 10 -36.08 -4.97 13.10
C PRO A 10 -34.73 -5.28 12.44
N GLY A 11 -34.79 -5.44 11.11
CA GLY A 11 -33.75 -5.99 10.27
C GLY A 11 -32.35 -5.38 10.47
N ASN A 12 -31.37 -6.28 10.35
CA ASN A 12 -29.95 -5.97 10.29
C ASN A 12 -29.68 -4.94 9.17
N PRO A 13 -29.11 -3.76 9.46
CA PRO A 13 -28.69 -2.82 8.43
C PRO A 13 -27.56 -3.46 7.60
N GLN A 14 -27.84 -3.78 6.34
CA GLN A 14 -26.80 -4.22 5.42
C GLN A 14 -26.03 -2.99 4.94
N PHE A 15 -24.91 -2.70 5.58
CA PHE A 15 -23.99 -1.66 5.11
C PHE A 15 -23.32 -2.11 3.80
N PRO A 16 -23.37 -1.31 2.72
CA PRO A 16 -22.66 -1.62 1.49
C PRO A 16 -21.14 -1.56 1.74
N GLN A 17 -20.48 -2.72 1.69
CA GLN A 17 -19.03 -2.88 1.86
C GLN A 17 -18.20 -2.31 0.68
N SER A 18 -18.83 -1.77 -0.37
CA SER A 18 -18.19 -1.54 -1.66
C SER A 18 -17.54 -0.15 -1.86
N THR A 19 -17.55 0.74 -0.86
CA THR A 19 -17.16 2.16 -1.09
C THR A 19 -15.74 2.52 -0.65
N LEU A 20 -15.02 1.66 0.08
CA LEU A 20 -13.79 2.09 0.77
C LEU A 20 -12.49 1.65 0.07
N LYS A 21 -12.56 0.91 -1.04
CA LYS A 21 -11.35 0.42 -1.72
C LYS A 21 -10.55 1.54 -2.43
N GLY A 22 -11.21 2.61 -2.87
CA GLY A 22 -10.55 3.67 -3.64
C GLY A 22 -9.61 4.61 -2.84
N SER A 23 -9.69 4.66 -1.50
CA SER A 23 -9.05 5.77 -0.78
C SER A 23 -7.53 5.62 -0.58
N MET A 24 -6.99 4.40 -0.55
CA MET A 24 -5.54 4.19 -0.33
C MET A 24 -4.80 4.04 -1.66
N GLU A 25 -5.42 3.39 -2.65
CA GLU A 25 -4.88 3.23 -4.01
C GLU A 25 -4.70 4.58 -4.71
N ASP A 26 -5.70 5.47 -4.59
CA ASP A 26 -5.63 6.83 -5.18
C ASP A 26 -4.56 7.69 -4.50
N PHE A 27 -4.40 7.57 -3.18
CA PHE A 27 -3.38 8.31 -2.44
C PHE A 27 -1.97 7.85 -2.82
N ALA A 28 -1.74 6.53 -2.87
CA ALA A 28 -0.47 5.96 -3.32
C ALA A 28 -0.15 6.41 -4.75
N LYS A 29 -1.13 6.33 -5.66
CA LYS A 29 -0.97 6.81 -7.04
C LYS A 29 -0.67 8.31 -7.12
N SER A 30 -1.22 9.11 -6.21
CA SER A 30 -0.95 10.56 -6.18
C SER A 30 0.46 10.92 -5.71
N LEU A 31 1.04 10.10 -4.82
CA LEU A 31 2.36 10.36 -4.24
C LEU A 31 3.51 9.81 -5.08
N SER A 32 3.35 8.60 -5.63
CA SER A 32 4.43 7.93 -6.38
C SER A 32 4.18 7.90 -7.88
N GLY A 33 2.97 8.17 -8.37
CA GLY A 33 2.60 7.92 -9.77
C GLY A 33 2.48 6.43 -10.12
N TRP A 34 2.71 5.52 -9.16
CA TRP A 34 2.68 4.07 -9.34
C TRP A 34 1.57 3.44 -8.50
N SER A 35 0.72 2.62 -9.11
CA SER A 35 -0.23 1.77 -8.38
C SER A 35 0.51 0.63 -7.67
N TRP A 36 -0.15 0.03 -6.68
CA TRP A 36 0.41 -1.13 -5.98
C TRP A 36 0.64 -2.31 -6.94
N GLU A 37 -0.30 -2.53 -7.88
CA GLU A 37 -0.20 -3.56 -8.91
C GLU A 37 0.96 -3.30 -9.88
N GLU A 38 1.13 -2.06 -10.33
CA GLU A 38 2.24 -1.67 -11.21
C GLU A 38 3.58 -1.90 -10.50
N ASN A 39 3.71 -1.47 -9.24
CA ASN A 39 4.91 -1.68 -8.44
C ASN A 39 5.21 -3.17 -8.25
N LYS A 40 4.17 -3.97 -7.98
CA LYS A 40 4.34 -5.43 -7.85
C LYS A 40 4.86 -6.07 -9.15
N LEU A 41 4.34 -5.67 -10.31
CA LEU A 41 4.83 -6.15 -11.60
C LEU A 41 6.26 -5.69 -11.87
N PHE A 42 6.59 -4.46 -11.49
CA PHE A 42 7.94 -3.90 -11.58
C PHE A 42 8.95 -4.75 -10.80
N GLU A 43 8.68 -5.06 -9.52
CA GLU A 43 9.58 -5.89 -8.70
C GLU A 43 9.75 -7.31 -9.27
N LEU A 44 8.66 -7.92 -9.75
CA LEU A 44 8.73 -9.23 -10.41
C LEU A 44 9.56 -9.17 -11.70
N ALA A 45 9.44 -8.10 -12.48
CA ALA A 45 10.21 -7.90 -13.69
C ALA A 45 11.71 -7.71 -13.39
N LEU A 46 12.07 -6.95 -12.34
CA LEU A 46 13.46 -6.82 -11.89
C LEU A 46 14.08 -8.16 -11.50
N ALA A 47 13.30 -9.06 -10.89
CA ALA A 47 13.75 -10.40 -10.50
C ALA A 47 13.97 -11.35 -11.69
N VAL A 48 13.32 -11.10 -12.82
CA VAL A 48 13.38 -11.95 -14.03
C VAL A 48 14.40 -11.44 -15.05
N VAL A 49 14.48 -10.12 -15.22
CA VAL A 49 15.37 -9.50 -16.21
C VAL A 49 16.77 -9.35 -15.61
N ASP A 50 17.79 -9.81 -16.33
CA ASP A 50 19.19 -9.72 -15.89
C ASP A 50 19.68 -8.26 -15.78
N GLU A 51 20.53 -7.97 -14.80
CA GLU A 51 21.08 -6.61 -14.58
C GLU A 51 21.94 -6.09 -15.73
N GLN A 52 22.59 -6.99 -16.45
CA GLN A 52 23.46 -6.66 -17.59
C GLN A 52 22.72 -6.72 -18.93
N HIS A 53 21.39 -6.87 -18.91
CA HIS A 53 20.60 -6.89 -20.14
C HIS A 53 20.66 -5.53 -20.86
N PRO A 54 21.03 -5.47 -22.15
CA PRO A 54 21.26 -4.20 -22.86
C PRO A 54 20.01 -3.34 -23.02
N GLU A 55 18.83 -3.96 -23.07
CA GLU A 55 17.51 -3.31 -23.16
C GLU A 55 16.68 -3.58 -21.89
N ARG A 56 17.34 -3.59 -20.71
CA ARG A 56 16.72 -3.98 -19.43
C ARG A 56 15.43 -3.20 -19.18
N TRP A 57 15.45 -1.89 -19.35
CA TRP A 57 14.32 -1.01 -19.00
C TRP A 57 13.16 -1.14 -19.97
N GLU A 58 13.44 -1.38 -21.25
CA GLU A 58 12.42 -1.65 -22.27
C GLU A 58 11.70 -2.97 -21.98
N VAL A 59 12.43 -4.02 -21.60
CA VAL A 59 11.84 -5.31 -21.24
C VAL A 59 11.02 -5.19 -19.96
N VAL A 60 11.54 -4.52 -18.93
CA VAL A 60 10.80 -4.29 -17.68
C VAL A 60 9.52 -3.48 -17.93
N ALA A 61 9.59 -2.39 -18.72
CA ALA A 61 8.42 -1.61 -19.09
C ALA A 61 7.34 -2.44 -19.79
N ALA A 62 7.74 -3.33 -20.71
CA ALA A 62 6.82 -4.26 -21.36
C ALA A 62 6.17 -5.24 -20.37
N MET A 63 6.91 -5.72 -19.36
CA MET A 63 6.40 -6.63 -18.32
C MET A 63 5.46 -5.95 -17.32
N VAL A 64 5.64 -4.65 -17.06
CA VAL A 64 4.76 -3.83 -16.20
C VAL A 64 3.40 -3.54 -16.87
N GLY A 65 3.27 -3.81 -18.18
CA GLY A 65 2.03 -3.63 -18.94
C GLY A 65 2.14 -2.61 -20.07
N GLY A 66 3.31 -1.98 -20.26
CA GLY A 66 3.59 -1.06 -21.37
C GLY A 66 3.04 0.35 -21.23
N GLU A 67 2.32 0.67 -20.14
CA GLU A 67 1.84 2.05 -19.88
C GLU A 67 2.96 2.97 -19.37
N LYS A 68 3.97 2.41 -18.71
CA LYS A 68 5.17 3.10 -18.26
C LYS A 68 6.23 3.07 -19.35
N SER A 69 6.89 4.19 -19.59
CA SER A 69 8.04 4.24 -20.49
C SER A 69 9.26 3.59 -19.82
N ALA A 70 10.25 3.19 -20.63
CA ALA A 70 11.54 2.72 -20.09
C ALA A 70 12.20 3.77 -19.18
N GLY A 71 11.99 5.07 -19.48
CA GLY A 71 12.44 6.17 -18.62
C GLY A 71 11.75 6.20 -17.26
N ASP A 72 10.42 6.06 -17.22
CA ASP A 72 9.64 6.04 -15.96
C ASP A 72 10.05 4.86 -15.07
N VAL A 73 10.28 3.69 -15.69
CA VAL A 73 10.76 2.49 -15.00
C VAL A 73 12.16 2.71 -14.43
N GLN A 74 13.07 3.30 -15.21
CA GLN A 74 14.43 3.58 -14.75
C GLN A 74 14.44 4.60 -13.62
N GLU A 75 13.62 5.65 -13.70
CA GLU A 75 13.45 6.64 -12.63
C GLU A 75 12.96 5.98 -11.35
N HIS A 76 11.93 5.13 -11.44
CA HIS A 76 11.41 4.38 -10.29
C HIS A 76 12.46 3.47 -9.65
N TYR A 77 13.32 2.84 -10.46
CA TYR A 77 14.44 2.05 -9.96
C TYR A 77 15.48 2.91 -9.21
N VAL A 78 15.78 4.11 -9.69
CA VAL A 78 16.70 5.03 -8.98
C VAL A 78 16.12 5.42 -7.62
N ILE A 79 14.82 5.74 -7.55
CA ILE A 79 14.12 6.03 -6.29
C ILE A 79 14.21 4.84 -5.33
N LEU A 80 13.96 3.61 -5.82
CA LEU A 80 14.10 2.40 -5.02
C LEU A 80 15.52 2.26 -4.41
N LEU A 81 16.56 2.54 -5.21
CA LEU A 81 17.94 2.51 -4.69
C LEU A 81 18.19 3.59 -3.63
N GLU A 82 17.63 4.79 -3.81
CA GLU A 82 17.73 5.86 -2.80
C GLU A 82 17.04 5.46 -1.48
N ASP A 83 15.85 4.88 -1.55
CA ASP A 83 15.13 4.38 -0.37
C ASP A 83 15.92 3.28 0.35
N LEU A 84 16.47 2.31 -0.40
CA LEU A 84 17.31 1.26 0.16
C LEU A 84 18.54 1.85 0.86
N LEU A 85 19.23 2.81 0.25
CA LEU A 85 20.39 3.48 0.85
C LEU A 85 20.01 4.23 2.14
N VAL A 86 18.84 4.88 2.17
CA VAL A 86 18.34 5.56 3.37
C VAL A 86 18.07 4.56 4.50
N ILE A 87 17.42 3.43 4.19
CA ILE A 87 17.15 2.35 5.14
C ILE A 87 18.46 1.73 5.65
N GLU A 88 19.34 1.29 4.74
CA GLU A 88 20.62 0.64 5.07
C GLU A 88 21.57 1.55 5.83
N SER A 89 21.48 2.87 5.65
CA SER A 89 22.28 3.84 6.40
C SER A 89 21.87 3.97 7.87
N GLY A 90 20.79 3.32 8.30
CA GLY A 90 20.26 3.41 9.66
C GLY A 90 19.70 4.79 10.03
N LYS A 91 19.51 5.69 9.05
CA LYS A 91 18.92 7.03 9.30
C LYS A 91 17.48 6.94 9.80
N LEU A 92 16.78 5.88 9.42
CA LEU A 92 15.44 5.59 9.89
C LEU A 92 15.42 4.64 11.10
N ASP A 93 16.58 4.15 11.55
CA ASP A 93 16.72 3.33 12.76
C ASP A 93 16.70 4.19 14.03
N HIS A 94 15.96 5.31 14.03
CA HIS A 94 15.84 6.15 15.20
C HIS A 94 15.28 5.31 16.35
N THR A 95 16.22 4.94 17.21
CA THR A 95 16.11 4.52 18.60
C THR A 95 14.67 4.55 19.07
N LEU A 96 14.04 3.37 19.13
CA LEU A 96 12.79 3.06 19.84
C LEU A 96 12.89 3.35 21.36
N GLY A 97 13.43 4.50 21.73
CA GLY A 97 13.74 4.95 23.08
C GLY A 97 13.64 6.46 23.29
N GLU A 98 13.46 7.26 22.23
CA GLU A 98 13.18 8.71 22.38
C GLU A 98 12.16 9.16 21.34
N VAL A 99 11.06 9.73 21.84
CA VAL A 99 9.89 10.14 21.05
C VAL A 99 10.26 11.37 20.21
N VAL A 100 10.86 11.15 19.04
CA VAL A 100 10.97 12.22 18.04
C VAL A 100 9.68 12.18 17.23
N PRO A 101 8.84 13.23 17.25
CA PRO A 101 7.59 13.21 16.51
C PRO A 101 7.92 13.22 15.02
N PHE A 102 7.78 12.05 14.38
CA PHE A 102 7.53 11.97 12.94
C PHE A 102 6.39 12.95 12.66
N VAL A 103 6.57 13.82 11.66
CA VAL A 103 5.60 14.86 11.34
C VAL A 103 4.26 14.16 11.07
N LEU A 104 3.39 14.17 12.08
CA LEU A 104 2.04 13.65 11.97
C LEU A 104 1.32 14.63 11.07
N VAL A 105 1.29 14.33 9.77
CA VAL A 105 0.19 14.80 8.92
C VAL A 105 -1.06 14.39 9.69
N GLU A 106 -1.84 15.39 10.14
CA GLU A 106 -3.02 15.14 10.95
C GLU A 106 -4.00 14.24 10.19
N CYS A 107 -3.89 12.94 10.38
CA CYS A 107 -5.01 12.02 10.22
C CYS A 107 -5.95 12.26 11.41
N LYS A 108 -6.68 13.39 11.34
CA LYS A 108 -7.95 13.51 12.05
C LYS A 108 -8.83 12.40 11.51
N ASP A 109 -9.42 11.62 12.41
CA ASP A 109 -10.36 10.53 12.17
C ASP A 109 -9.72 9.13 11.94
N SER A 110 -9.22 8.59 13.06
CA SER A 110 -9.61 7.27 13.61
C SER A 110 -9.56 6.05 12.69
N ILE A 111 -8.81 5.03 13.12
CA ILE A 111 -9.42 3.78 13.63
C ILE A 111 -8.40 2.98 14.44
N CYS A 112 -8.72 2.77 15.71
CA CYS A 112 -8.05 1.83 16.60
C CYS A 112 -8.26 0.38 16.11
N LEU A 113 -7.15 -0.35 15.86
CA LEU A 113 -7.20 -1.80 15.77
C LEU A 113 -7.50 -2.33 17.17
N SER A 114 -8.74 -2.78 17.38
CA SER A 114 -9.08 -3.61 18.53
C SER A 114 -8.83 -5.04 18.09
N ASP A 115 -7.86 -5.69 18.72
CA ASP A 115 -7.67 -7.13 18.60
C ASP A 115 -8.93 -7.83 19.12
N ASN A 116 -9.59 -8.61 18.27
CA ASN A 116 -10.53 -9.62 18.71
C ASN A 116 -10.17 -10.92 18.02
N ASP A 117 -9.16 -11.59 18.55
CA ASP A 117 -8.92 -12.99 18.25
C ASP A 117 -10.12 -13.82 18.71
N THR A 118 -10.64 -14.56 17.73
CA THR A 118 -11.78 -15.44 17.83
C THR A 118 -11.42 -16.62 18.73
N SER A 119 -12.05 -16.72 19.90
CA SER A 119 -12.26 -18.02 20.56
C SER A 119 -13.58 -18.60 20.05
N MET A 120 -13.53 -19.88 19.70
CA MET A 120 -14.67 -20.74 19.38
C MET A 120 -15.73 -20.78 20.49
#